data_AF-A0A962IHD8-F1
#
_entry.id   AF-A0A962IHD8-F1
#
_cell.length_a   1.000
_cell.length_b   1.000
_cell.length_c   1.000
_cell.angle_alpha   90.00
_cell.angle_beta   90.00
_cell.angle_gamma   90.00
#
_symmetry.space_group_name_H-M   'P 1'
#
loop_
_entity.id
_entity.type
_entity.pdbx_description
1 polymer ?
#
loop_
_entity_poly.entity_id
_entity_poly.type
_entity_poly.pdbx_seq_one_letter_code
_entity_poly.pdbx_strand_id
1 'polypeptide(L)'
;MSKETFDPTRYNHSRNEPFASVLEKRLSRRDILKTGAAMSALALFSGFGLSGCNDDDEDGSDSSAAPMTLGFKSIAGSKTDAVVVAAGYTAQVLAPWGTPLNSMAAEWKKNGTNTSVDQANAVGMHHDGMRYFPLDGSSTDGLLCINHEYIDMDALHYEGARRDAEYVRKEINAHGVSVVRVQLNNGIWDVVKDDPYNRRFTAASVMDIAGPVAMTAALVTPFSPAGTQTRGTINNCGNGYTPWGTYLTCEENWPFYFVADADTMTTDQQRIGLSTLETGGYNWHDQAGDATEVLGEFARFNVTPGGASAREDFRNEANGYGYIVEIDPYDPYSTPVKRTAMGRFRHEGCAYARLVEGRPVSFYSGHDARFEYLYKFVSNANWDPADAARTDRLAVGAKYMDAGTLYVARFDADGTGTWLPLTLGSTTTAGGTLGDTFGS
;
A
#
# COMPACT_ATOMS: atom_id res chain seq x y z
N MET A 1 13.85 0.11 11.24
CA MET A 1 12.79 0.81 11.99
C MET A 1 13.39 1.54 13.18
N SER A 2 12.85 2.70 13.51
CA SER A 2 13.24 3.44 14.73
C SER A 2 12.79 2.66 15.97
N LYS A 3 13.35 2.97 17.14
CA LYS A 3 12.89 2.36 18.42
C LYS A 3 11.45 2.77 18.76
N GLU A 4 11.00 3.93 18.27
CA GLU A 4 9.69 4.53 18.55
C GLU A 4 8.55 3.89 17.75
N THR A 5 8.85 3.21 16.64
CA THR A 5 7.84 2.58 15.75
C THR A 5 7.92 1.05 15.72
N PHE A 6 8.64 0.44 16.67
CA PHE A 6 8.82 -1.01 16.71
C PHE A 6 7.62 -1.70 17.37
N ASP A 7 6.85 -2.46 16.58
CA ASP A 7 5.84 -3.39 17.09
C ASP A 7 6.38 -4.84 17.10
N PRO A 8 6.56 -5.48 18.27
CA PRO A 8 6.96 -6.89 18.36
C PRO A 8 5.85 -7.89 18.04
N THR A 9 4.61 -7.43 17.87
CA THR A 9 3.43 -8.30 17.74
C THR A 9 3.52 -9.19 16.52
N ARG A 10 3.13 -10.45 16.70
CA ARG A 10 3.10 -11.46 15.64
C ARG A 10 1.67 -11.96 15.48
N TYR A 11 1.03 -11.58 14.38
CA TYR A 11 -0.31 -12.04 14.01
C TYR A 11 -0.30 -13.36 13.21
N ASN A 12 0.80 -13.64 12.48
CA ASN A 12 0.97 -14.93 11.82
C ASN A 12 1.49 -15.99 12.81
N HIS A 13 0.59 -16.89 13.23
CA HIS A 13 0.94 -18.02 14.10
C HIS A 13 1.22 -19.32 13.35
N SER A 14 1.36 -19.26 12.02
CA SER A 14 1.73 -20.44 11.23
C SER A 14 3.08 -21.02 11.65
N ARG A 15 3.28 -22.31 11.40
CA ARG A 15 4.55 -23.01 11.64
C ARG A 15 5.43 -23.05 10.38
N ASN A 16 5.20 -22.15 9.44
CA ASN A 16 6.00 -22.06 8.22
C ASN A 16 7.44 -21.69 8.57
N GLU A 17 8.40 -22.24 7.83
CA GLU A 17 9.80 -21.90 8.01
C GLU A 17 10.03 -20.42 7.65
N PRO A 18 10.60 -19.59 8.55
CA PRO A 18 10.89 -18.20 8.25
C PRO A 18 11.88 -18.07 7.09
N PHE A 19 11.70 -17.06 6.24
CA PHE A 19 12.57 -16.82 5.08
C PHE A 19 14.06 -16.71 5.45
N ALA A 20 14.38 -16.10 6.61
CA ALA A 20 15.75 -16.01 7.09
C ALA A 20 16.42 -17.39 7.23
N SER A 21 15.70 -18.40 7.72
CA SER A 21 16.19 -19.78 7.84
C SER A 21 16.35 -20.45 6.47
N VAL A 22 15.42 -20.20 5.54
CA VAL A 22 15.53 -20.68 4.15
C VAL A 22 16.77 -20.09 3.46
N LEU A 23 17.01 -18.79 3.64
CA LEU A 23 18.16 -18.08 3.09
C LEU A 23 19.47 -18.56 3.71
N GLU A 24 19.52 -18.75 5.02
CA GLU A 24 20.69 -19.27 5.74
C GLU A 24 21.07 -20.66 5.24
N LYS A 25 20.09 -21.56 5.04
CA LYS A 25 20.33 -22.89 4.46
C LYS A 25 20.95 -22.79 3.06
N ARG A 26 20.47 -21.87 2.21
CA ARG A 26 21.02 -21.65 0.88
C ARG A 26 22.45 -21.12 0.92
N LEU A 27 22.71 -20.12 1.76
CA LEU A 27 24.05 -19.53 1.92
C LEU A 27 25.04 -20.56 2.46
N SER A 28 24.65 -21.32 3.49
CA SER A 28 25.46 -22.41 4.05
C SER A 28 25.79 -23.49 3.01
N ARG A 29 24.82 -23.90 2.19
CA ARG A 29 25.05 -24.84 1.07
C ARG A 29 26.03 -24.27 0.04
N ARG A 30 25.91 -22.98 -0.30
CA ARG A 30 26.82 -22.31 -1.24
C ARG A 30 28.22 -22.20 -0.67
N ASP A 31 28.35 -21.96 0.63
CA ASP A 31 29.65 -21.90 1.30
C ASP A 31 30.29 -23.30 1.36
N ILE A 32 29.52 -24.37 1.60
CA ILE A 32 30.00 -25.75 1.46
C ILE A 32 30.43 -26.05 0.02
N LEU A 33 29.70 -25.61 -1.01
CA LEU A 33 30.08 -25.82 -2.41
C LEU A 33 31.31 -25.00 -2.81
N LYS A 34 31.46 -23.76 -2.34
CA LYS A 34 32.66 -22.94 -2.58
C LYS A 34 33.88 -23.49 -1.86
N THR A 35 33.72 -23.87 -0.60
CA THR A 35 34.80 -24.47 0.20
C THR A 35 35.14 -25.87 -0.31
N GLY A 36 34.13 -26.64 -0.71
CA GLY A 36 34.25 -27.95 -1.35
C GLY A 36 34.93 -27.85 -2.71
N ALA A 37 34.54 -26.92 -3.58
CA ALA A 37 35.22 -26.68 -4.86
C ALA A 37 36.66 -26.17 -4.66
N ALA A 38 36.93 -25.35 -3.64
CA ALA A 38 38.29 -24.98 -3.28
C ALA A 38 39.12 -26.19 -2.82
N MET A 39 38.51 -27.13 -2.07
CA MET A 39 39.16 -28.37 -1.63
C MET A 39 39.28 -29.43 -2.74
N SER A 40 38.31 -29.52 -3.66
CA SER A 40 38.34 -30.40 -4.84
C SER A 40 39.31 -29.88 -5.89
N ALA A 41 39.42 -28.56 -6.06
CA ALA A 41 40.47 -27.93 -6.87
C ALA A 41 41.84 -28.23 -6.25
N LEU A 42 42.03 -28.08 -4.92
CA LEU A 42 43.29 -28.48 -4.28
C LEU A 42 43.61 -29.97 -4.43
N ALA A 43 42.60 -30.86 -4.43
CA ALA A 43 42.79 -32.29 -4.62
C ALA A 43 43.09 -32.67 -6.08
N LEU A 44 42.52 -31.94 -7.05
CA LEU A 44 42.76 -32.14 -8.49
C LEU A 44 44.05 -31.47 -9.00
N PHE A 45 44.62 -30.52 -8.26
CA PHE A 45 45.90 -29.88 -8.61
C PHE A 45 47.16 -30.58 -8.05
N SER A 46 47.04 -31.79 -7.50
CA SER A 46 48.21 -32.58 -7.04
C SER A 46 48.62 -33.74 -7.97
N GLY A 47 47.97 -33.91 -9.13
CA GLY A 47 48.30 -35.00 -10.05
C GLY A 47 47.99 -34.68 -11.52
N PHE A 48 49.05 -34.49 -12.30
CA PHE A 48 49.11 -34.45 -13.76
C PHE A 48 48.61 -33.19 -14.49
N GLY A 49 49.53 -32.53 -15.19
CA GLY A 49 49.22 -31.47 -16.14
C GLY A 49 48.66 -32.00 -17.46
N LEU A 50 47.94 -31.13 -18.17
CA LEU A 50 47.74 -31.25 -19.60
C LEU A 50 47.49 -29.87 -20.23
N SER A 51 48.17 -29.67 -21.35
CA SER A 51 48.00 -28.62 -22.35
C SER A 51 46.71 -28.84 -23.15
N GLY A 52 46.20 -27.78 -23.80
CA GLY A 52 45.53 -27.91 -25.09
C GLY A 52 44.13 -27.30 -25.22
N CYS A 53 44.10 -26.12 -25.86
CA CYS A 53 43.18 -25.63 -26.89
C CYS A 53 41.67 -25.96 -26.85
N ASN A 54 40.85 -24.92 -26.97
CA ASN A 54 39.80 -24.93 -27.98
C ASN A 54 39.78 -23.57 -28.70
N ASP A 55 39.83 -23.66 -30.02
CA ASP A 55 39.85 -22.56 -31.00
C ASP A 55 38.43 -22.27 -31.51
N ASP A 56 38.33 -21.11 -32.16
CA ASP A 56 37.35 -20.69 -33.17
C ASP A 56 35.95 -20.17 -32.78
N ASP A 57 35.83 -18.85 -32.99
CA ASP A 57 34.87 -18.15 -33.86
C ASP A 57 33.37 -18.30 -33.60
N GLU A 58 32.78 -17.27 -32.98
CA GLU A 58 31.60 -16.58 -33.52
C GLU A 58 31.66 -15.09 -33.16
N ASP A 59 31.54 -14.22 -34.17
CA ASP A 59 31.39 -12.77 -34.10
C ASP A 59 30.14 -12.38 -33.29
N GLY A 60 30.29 -12.31 -31.97
CA GLY A 60 29.39 -11.59 -31.09
C GLY A 60 29.85 -10.14 -31.00
N SER A 61 29.12 -9.20 -31.62
CA SER A 61 29.27 -7.78 -31.31
C SER A 61 28.85 -7.55 -29.87
N ASP A 62 29.78 -7.76 -28.94
CA ASP A 62 29.60 -7.55 -27.52
C ASP A 62 29.57 -6.03 -27.31
N SER A 63 28.39 -5.44 -27.51
CA SER A 63 28.11 -4.07 -27.08
C SER A 63 28.09 -4.09 -25.56
N SER A 64 29.27 -4.14 -24.96
CA SER A 64 29.47 -3.91 -23.54
C SER A 64 29.03 -2.47 -23.26
N ALA A 65 27.75 -2.31 -22.94
CA ALA A 65 27.23 -1.06 -22.43
C ALA A 65 28.14 -0.64 -21.28
N ALA A 66 28.71 0.56 -21.37
CA ALA A 66 29.62 1.06 -20.35
C ALA A 66 28.97 0.88 -18.97
N PRO A 67 29.69 0.38 -17.96
CA PRO A 67 29.11 0.13 -16.65
C PRO A 67 28.50 1.43 -16.14
N MET A 68 27.22 1.38 -15.74
CA MET A 68 26.53 2.54 -15.16
C MET A 68 27.36 3.07 -13.99
N THR A 69 27.77 4.34 -14.08
CA THR A 69 28.50 5.02 -13.00
C THR A 69 27.56 5.93 -12.23
N LEU A 70 27.69 5.96 -10.90
CA LEU A 70 26.98 6.92 -10.06
C LEU A 70 27.57 8.33 -10.28
N GLY A 71 26.71 9.30 -10.62
CA GLY A 71 27.09 10.69 -10.91
C GLY A 71 27.42 11.56 -9.69
N PHE A 72 27.43 10.99 -8.48
CA PHE A 72 27.70 11.69 -7.23
C PHE A 72 28.57 10.85 -6.31
N LYS A 73 29.23 11.51 -5.35
CA LYS A 73 29.97 10.83 -4.28
C LYS A 73 29.03 10.50 -3.13
N SER A 74 29.05 9.25 -2.67
CA SER A 74 28.31 8.85 -1.46
C SER A 74 28.72 9.74 -0.28
N ILE A 75 27.73 10.16 0.50
CA ILE A 75 27.92 10.93 1.74
C ILE A 75 27.89 10.00 2.96
N ALA A 76 28.42 10.46 4.09
CA ALA A 76 28.30 9.75 5.36
C ALA A 76 26.91 9.96 5.98
N GLY A 77 26.48 9.02 6.83
CA GLY A 77 25.27 9.21 7.65
C GLY A 77 25.42 10.43 8.58
N SER A 78 24.33 11.15 8.79
CA SER A 78 24.29 12.35 9.64
C SER A 78 23.19 12.24 10.69
N LYS A 79 23.37 12.93 11.82
CA LYS A 79 22.36 13.12 12.88
C LYS A 79 21.87 14.58 12.96
N THR A 80 22.18 15.38 11.95
CA THR A 80 21.68 16.76 11.85
C THR A 80 20.18 16.74 11.57
N ASP A 81 19.43 17.64 12.22
CA ASP A 81 18.03 17.91 11.91
C ASP A 81 17.90 18.74 10.61
N ALA A 82 18.33 18.14 9.49
CA ALA A 82 18.31 18.74 8.16
C ALA A 82 18.47 17.65 7.08
N VAL A 83 18.01 17.95 5.86
CA VAL A 83 18.28 17.12 4.68
C VAL A 83 19.72 17.36 4.21
N VAL A 84 20.58 16.34 4.32
CA VAL A 84 21.98 16.39 3.85
C VAL A 84 22.06 15.74 2.46
N VAL A 85 22.55 16.49 1.47
CA VAL A 85 22.68 16.06 0.07
C VAL A 85 24.13 16.08 -0.41
N ALA A 86 24.42 15.36 -1.49
CA ALA A 86 25.75 15.37 -2.12
C ALA A 86 26.10 16.75 -2.72
N ALA A 87 27.39 17.03 -2.90
CA ALA A 87 27.86 18.28 -3.50
C ALA A 87 27.25 18.47 -4.91
N GLY A 88 26.73 19.67 -5.19
CA GLY A 88 26.05 20.01 -6.45
C GLY A 88 24.54 19.78 -6.45
N TYR A 89 23.97 19.24 -5.36
CA TYR A 89 22.53 19.07 -5.18
C TYR A 89 21.96 20.07 -4.17
N THR A 90 20.66 20.33 -4.29
CA THR A 90 19.86 21.14 -3.37
C THR A 90 18.58 20.38 -3.00
N ALA A 91 18.09 20.56 -1.78
CA ALA A 91 16.80 20.07 -1.34
C ALA A 91 15.82 21.23 -1.17
N GLN A 92 14.57 21.04 -1.57
CA GLN A 92 13.49 22.02 -1.46
C GLN A 92 12.27 21.36 -0.80
N VAL A 93 11.61 22.08 0.09
CA VAL A 93 10.28 21.71 0.61
C VAL A 93 9.22 22.11 -0.43
N LEU A 94 8.40 21.16 -0.88
CA LEU A 94 7.39 21.38 -1.92
C LEU A 94 5.98 21.53 -1.35
N ALA A 95 5.46 20.49 -0.70
CA ALA A 95 4.07 20.43 -0.23
C ALA A 95 4.01 19.88 1.20
N PRO A 96 4.44 20.64 2.24
CA PRO A 96 4.38 20.16 3.62
C PRO A 96 2.94 19.95 4.10
N TRP A 97 2.76 19.16 5.15
CA TRP A 97 1.46 18.97 5.82
C TRP A 97 0.78 20.32 6.10
N GLY A 98 -0.52 20.39 5.79
CA GLY A 98 -1.33 21.58 6.00
C GLY A 98 -1.21 22.64 4.91
N THR A 99 -0.43 22.41 3.85
CA THR A 99 -0.43 23.28 2.67
C THR A 99 -1.86 23.36 2.09
N PRO A 100 -2.48 24.55 2.03
CA PRO A 100 -3.85 24.68 1.49
C PRO A 100 -3.91 24.29 0.03
N LEU A 101 -4.85 23.41 -0.31
CA LEU A 101 -5.10 22.99 -1.69
C LEU A 101 -5.98 23.99 -2.44
N ASN A 102 -6.84 24.67 -1.70
CA ASN A 102 -7.80 25.63 -2.21
C ASN A 102 -8.13 26.70 -1.15
N SER A 103 -8.97 27.66 -1.51
CA SER A 103 -9.37 28.78 -0.68
C SER A 103 -10.31 28.43 0.49
N MET A 104 -10.78 27.18 0.59
CA MET A 104 -11.59 26.73 1.73
C MET A 104 -10.74 26.41 2.96
N ALA A 105 -9.45 26.11 2.79
CA ALA A 105 -8.52 25.95 3.89
C ALA A 105 -7.82 27.26 4.25
N ALA A 106 -7.79 27.58 5.54
CA ALA A 106 -6.86 28.56 6.07
C ALA A 106 -5.41 28.06 5.97
N GLU A 107 -4.46 28.99 5.94
CA GLU A 107 -3.03 28.67 6.05
C GLU A 107 -2.73 27.83 7.29
N TRP A 108 -1.71 26.97 7.20
CA TRP A 108 -1.31 26.10 8.30
C TRP A 108 -0.88 26.91 9.53
N LYS A 109 -1.31 26.45 10.70
CA LYS A 109 -1.05 27.09 11.99
C LYS A 109 -0.33 26.11 12.91
N LYS A 110 0.90 26.46 13.27
CA LYS A 110 1.75 25.71 14.22
C LYS A 110 1.09 25.42 15.57
N ASN A 111 0.11 26.21 15.96
CA ASN A 111 -0.56 26.07 17.26
C ASN A 111 -1.68 25.01 17.26
N GLY A 112 -1.88 24.24 16.19
CA GLY A 112 -2.89 23.17 16.14
C GLY A 112 -4.34 23.64 16.00
N THR A 113 -4.60 24.93 15.78
CA THR A 113 -5.97 25.51 15.75
C THR A 113 -6.66 25.47 14.38
N ASN A 114 -6.05 24.86 13.36
CA ASN A 114 -6.77 24.57 12.11
C ASN A 114 -7.95 23.62 12.39
N THR A 115 -9.02 23.77 11.63
CA THR A 115 -10.26 23.00 11.74
C THR A 115 -10.20 21.71 10.92
N SER A 116 -11.19 20.83 11.09
CA SER A 116 -11.42 19.67 10.25
C SER A 116 -11.73 20.04 8.80
N VAL A 117 -12.35 21.21 8.56
CA VAL A 117 -12.60 21.78 7.23
C VAL A 117 -11.30 22.23 6.59
N ASP A 118 -10.43 22.91 7.34
CA ASP A 118 -9.09 23.26 6.86
C ASP A 118 -8.33 21.98 6.48
N GLN A 119 -8.33 20.98 7.36
CA GLN A 119 -7.60 19.74 7.15
C GLN A 119 -8.14 18.93 5.96
N ALA A 120 -9.44 18.94 5.69
CA ALA A 120 -10.05 18.33 4.51
C ALA A 120 -9.65 19.01 3.19
N ASN A 121 -9.18 20.25 3.26
CA ASN A 121 -8.83 21.09 2.11
C ASN A 121 -7.35 21.47 2.06
N ALA A 122 -6.53 20.77 2.84
CA ALA A 122 -5.09 20.94 2.89
C ALA A 122 -4.39 19.58 2.71
N VAL A 123 -3.10 19.60 2.39
CA VAL A 123 -2.28 18.38 2.34
C VAL A 123 -2.33 17.64 3.69
N GLY A 124 -2.47 16.31 3.66
CA GLY A 124 -2.54 15.46 4.85
C GLY A 124 -1.21 15.32 5.61
N MET A 125 -1.20 14.50 6.64
CA MET A 125 -0.08 14.34 7.57
C MET A 125 0.71 13.05 7.30
N HIS A 126 2.01 13.06 7.63
CA HIS A 126 2.94 11.92 7.46
C HIS A 126 2.91 11.34 6.04
N HIS A 127 3.53 12.10 5.13
CA HIS A 127 3.60 11.75 3.72
C HIS A 127 4.35 10.44 3.54
N ASP A 128 3.80 9.56 2.71
CA ASP A 128 4.45 8.29 2.36
C ASP A 128 4.51 8.11 0.83
N GLY A 129 4.04 6.98 0.31
CA GLY A 129 4.05 6.63 -1.10
C GLY A 129 3.52 7.76 -1.97
N MET A 130 4.20 8.00 -3.10
CA MET A 130 3.87 9.12 -3.97
C MET A 130 4.20 8.85 -5.43
N ARG A 131 3.50 9.54 -6.34
CA ARG A 131 3.73 9.44 -7.79
C ARG A 131 3.37 10.73 -8.52
N TYR A 132 4.26 11.15 -9.42
CA TYR A 132 4.03 12.21 -10.38
C TYR A 132 3.33 11.69 -11.65
N PHE A 133 2.31 12.42 -12.08
CA PHE A 133 1.48 12.19 -13.26
C PHE A 133 1.53 13.43 -14.15
N PRO A 134 2.15 13.36 -15.35
CA PRO A 134 2.38 14.53 -16.18
C PRO A 134 1.06 15.07 -16.77
N LEU A 135 0.85 16.39 -16.71
CA LEU A 135 -0.19 17.04 -17.51
C LEU A 135 0.34 17.29 -18.91
N ASP A 136 -0.40 16.87 -19.94
CA ASP A 136 -0.02 17.00 -21.35
C ASP A 136 1.39 16.46 -21.69
N GLY A 137 1.83 15.42 -20.97
CA GLY A 137 3.16 14.83 -21.14
C GLY A 137 4.33 15.68 -20.61
N SER A 138 4.03 16.76 -19.88
CA SER A 138 5.03 17.67 -19.31
C SER A 138 5.84 17.01 -18.20
N SER A 139 7.16 17.26 -18.19
CA SER A 139 8.05 16.89 -17.08
C SER A 139 8.16 17.97 -16.00
N THR A 140 7.47 19.10 -16.18
CA THR A 140 7.58 20.30 -15.34
C THR A 140 6.23 20.83 -14.89
N ASP A 141 5.12 20.17 -15.24
CA ASP A 141 3.76 20.55 -14.83
C ASP A 141 2.91 19.28 -14.77
N GLY A 142 2.42 18.93 -13.59
CA GLY A 142 1.76 17.65 -13.38
C GLY A 142 1.08 17.53 -12.04
N LEU A 143 0.48 16.37 -11.81
CA LEU A 143 -0.21 16.02 -10.58
C LEU A 143 0.69 15.12 -9.75
N LEU A 144 0.87 15.45 -8.48
CA LEU A 144 1.56 14.62 -7.51
C LEU A 144 0.50 13.98 -6.60
N CYS A 145 0.35 12.67 -6.69
CA CYS A 145 -0.40 11.89 -5.71
C CYS A 145 0.52 11.59 -4.53
N ILE A 146 0.04 11.82 -3.30
CA ILE A 146 0.79 11.65 -2.06
C ILE A 146 -0.11 10.94 -1.05
N ASN A 147 0.36 9.82 -0.49
CA ASN A 147 -0.29 9.16 0.63
C ASN A 147 -0.02 9.89 1.95
N HIS A 148 -0.96 9.77 2.89
CA HIS A 148 -0.90 10.32 4.25
C HIS A 148 -1.24 9.19 5.23
N GLU A 149 -0.19 8.60 5.79
CA GLU A 149 -0.26 7.27 6.41
C GLU A 149 -0.90 7.32 7.81
N TYR A 150 -0.42 8.20 8.67
CA TYR A 150 -0.89 8.31 10.06
C TYR A 150 -0.89 9.77 10.53
N ILE A 151 -1.16 10.00 11.82
CA ILE A 151 -1.09 11.32 12.45
C ILE A 151 -0.22 11.31 13.69
N ASP A 152 0.41 12.45 13.98
CA ASP A 152 0.87 12.80 15.32
C ASP A 152 -0.21 13.69 15.97
N MET A 153 -0.91 13.15 16.97
CA MET A 153 -2.03 13.85 17.61
C MET A 153 -1.59 15.09 18.38
N ASP A 154 -0.40 15.08 18.97
CA ASP A 154 0.14 16.20 19.76
C ASP A 154 0.50 17.39 18.87
N ALA A 155 0.95 17.12 17.63
CA ALA A 155 1.18 18.16 16.64
C ALA A 155 -0.12 18.61 15.95
N LEU A 156 -1.06 17.69 15.72
CA LEU A 156 -2.31 17.98 15.03
C LEU A 156 -3.24 18.87 15.85
N HIS A 157 -3.28 18.70 17.16
CA HIS A 157 -4.20 19.40 18.06
C HIS A 157 -3.48 20.37 18.99
N TYR A 158 -4.20 21.36 19.48
CA TYR A 158 -3.65 22.28 20.47
C TYR A 158 -3.75 21.69 21.89
N GLU A 159 -2.84 22.10 22.77
CA GLU A 159 -2.83 21.64 24.16
C GLU A 159 -4.17 21.94 24.86
N GLY A 160 -4.77 20.92 25.47
CA GLY A 160 -6.07 21.02 26.14
C GLY A 160 -7.28 21.02 25.21
N ALA A 161 -7.11 20.71 23.91
CA ALA A 161 -8.23 20.51 23.00
C ALA A 161 -9.19 19.44 23.53
N ARG A 162 -10.49 19.74 23.48
CA ARG A 162 -11.52 18.75 23.81
C ARG A 162 -11.60 17.74 22.68
N ARG A 163 -11.58 16.46 23.03
CA ARG A 163 -11.82 15.37 22.08
C ARG A 163 -13.32 15.22 21.79
N ASP A 164 -13.85 16.10 20.96
CA ASP A 164 -15.23 16.09 20.47
C ASP A 164 -15.30 15.65 18.99
N ALA A 165 -16.48 15.75 18.36
CA ALA A 165 -16.67 15.39 16.96
C ALA A 165 -15.78 16.18 15.98
N GLU A 166 -15.49 17.46 16.26
CA GLU A 166 -14.60 18.27 15.42
C GLU A 166 -13.16 17.79 15.51
N TYR A 167 -12.71 17.46 16.72
CA TYR A 167 -11.41 16.85 16.98
C TYR A 167 -11.22 15.57 16.15
N VAL A 168 -12.18 14.64 16.21
CA VAL A 168 -12.07 13.36 15.48
C VAL A 168 -12.22 13.54 13.96
N ARG A 169 -13.08 14.46 13.48
CA ARG A 169 -13.17 14.77 12.04
C ARG A 169 -11.84 15.30 11.49
N LYS A 170 -11.12 16.10 12.27
CA LYS A 170 -9.79 16.59 11.89
C LYS A 170 -8.80 15.45 11.72
N GLU A 171 -8.80 14.47 12.61
CA GLU A 171 -7.98 13.25 12.50
C GLU A 171 -8.33 12.42 11.26
N ILE A 172 -9.62 12.15 11.05
CA ILE A 172 -10.14 11.44 9.87
C ILE A 172 -9.69 12.15 8.57
N ASN A 173 -9.74 13.47 8.55
CA ASN A 173 -9.36 14.27 7.38
C ASN A 173 -7.85 14.46 7.19
N ALA A 174 -7.02 14.11 8.17
CA ALA A 174 -5.56 14.17 8.05
C ALA A 174 -4.96 12.97 7.31
N HIS A 175 -5.70 11.85 7.23
CA HIS A 175 -5.29 10.61 6.55
C HIS A 175 -5.67 10.59 5.06
N GLY A 176 -5.17 9.59 4.33
CA GLY A 176 -5.65 9.25 3.00
C GLY A 176 -4.67 9.62 1.89
N VAL A 177 -5.13 10.33 0.87
CA VAL A 177 -4.33 10.76 -0.29
C VAL A 177 -4.61 12.23 -0.61
N SER A 178 -3.58 12.96 -1.03
CA SER A 178 -3.72 14.21 -1.77
C SER A 178 -3.36 13.99 -3.24
N VAL A 179 -4.17 14.52 -4.14
CA VAL A 179 -3.75 14.87 -5.51
C VAL A 179 -3.48 16.37 -5.50
N VAL A 180 -2.26 16.77 -5.84
CA VAL A 180 -1.87 18.19 -5.90
C VAL A 180 -1.21 18.51 -7.23
N ARG A 181 -1.64 19.58 -7.91
CA ARG A 181 -0.91 20.07 -9.07
C ARG A 181 0.38 20.76 -8.62
N VAL A 182 1.49 20.37 -9.23
CA VAL A 182 2.82 20.95 -9.00
C VAL A 182 3.43 21.40 -10.33
N GLN A 183 4.11 22.52 -10.30
CA GLN A 183 4.72 23.12 -11.47
C GLN A 183 6.13 23.63 -11.15
N LEU A 184 7.08 23.40 -12.06
CA LEU A 184 8.44 23.92 -11.99
C LEU A 184 8.50 25.30 -12.62
N ASN A 185 8.70 26.32 -11.79
CA ASN A 185 8.81 27.71 -12.21
C ASN A 185 10.21 28.23 -11.87
N ASN A 186 10.97 28.67 -12.89
CA ASN A 186 12.33 29.19 -12.71
C ASN A 186 13.26 28.27 -11.89
N GLY A 187 13.11 26.95 -12.04
CA GLY A 187 13.91 25.95 -11.32
C GLY A 187 13.43 25.63 -9.91
N ILE A 188 12.28 26.16 -9.48
CA ILE A 188 11.66 25.93 -8.17
C ILE A 188 10.31 25.25 -8.38
N TRP A 189 10.07 24.14 -7.69
CA TRP A 189 8.76 23.48 -7.74
C TRP A 189 7.78 24.15 -6.79
N ASP A 190 6.55 24.42 -7.24
CA ASP A 190 5.49 25.01 -6.43
C ASP A 190 4.20 24.20 -6.54
N VAL A 191 3.40 24.22 -5.46
CA VAL A 191 2.01 23.75 -5.48
C VAL A 191 1.13 24.83 -6.12
N VAL A 192 0.31 24.44 -7.11
CA VAL A 192 -0.66 25.34 -7.75
C VAL A 192 -1.96 25.31 -6.93
N LYS A 193 -2.15 26.32 -6.07
CA LYS A 193 -3.35 26.47 -5.24
C LYS A 193 -4.59 26.75 -6.11
N ASP A 194 -5.76 26.30 -5.65
CA ASP A 194 -7.06 26.47 -6.32
C ASP A 194 -7.15 25.79 -7.70
N ASP A 195 -6.25 24.88 -8.02
CA ASP A 195 -6.35 24.07 -9.23
C ASP A 195 -7.49 23.05 -9.10
N PRO A 196 -8.32 22.85 -10.14
CA PRO A 196 -9.46 21.93 -10.10
C PRO A 196 -9.06 20.46 -9.93
N TYR A 197 -7.82 20.07 -10.22
CA TYR A 197 -7.32 18.72 -9.94
C TYR A 197 -6.97 18.50 -8.47
N ASN A 198 -6.79 19.56 -7.68
CA ASN A 198 -6.43 19.42 -6.29
C ASN A 198 -7.56 18.76 -5.50
N ARG A 199 -7.28 17.62 -4.86
CA ARG A 199 -8.30 16.84 -4.16
C ARG A 199 -7.72 16.07 -3.00
N ARG A 200 -8.51 15.99 -1.91
CA ARG A 200 -8.29 15.03 -0.83
C ARG A 200 -9.21 13.82 -0.97
N PHE A 201 -8.61 12.66 -0.79
CA PHE A 201 -9.32 11.41 -0.49
C PHE A 201 -8.99 11.08 0.95
N THR A 202 -9.96 11.15 1.86
CA THR A 202 -9.72 11.01 3.31
C THR A 202 -10.28 9.69 3.84
N ALA A 203 -10.13 9.46 5.14
CA ALA A 203 -10.81 8.38 5.83
C ALA A 203 -12.35 8.51 5.81
N ALA A 204 -12.91 9.61 5.31
CA ALA A 204 -14.36 9.83 5.13
C ALA A 204 -14.82 9.87 3.66
N SER A 205 -13.93 9.77 2.68
CA SER A 205 -14.34 9.81 1.26
C SER A 205 -15.13 8.57 0.85
N VAL A 206 -16.25 8.73 0.15
CA VAL A 206 -16.99 7.58 -0.41
C VAL A 206 -16.13 6.90 -1.49
N MET A 207 -16.08 5.58 -1.47
CA MET A 207 -15.32 4.77 -2.42
C MET A 207 -16.16 3.58 -2.88
N ASP A 208 -16.00 3.19 -4.14
CA ASP A 208 -16.60 1.97 -4.66
C ASP A 208 -15.73 0.76 -4.26
N ILE A 209 -16.38 -0.39 -4.10
CA ILE A 209 -15.70 -1.69 -3.98
C ILE A 209 -16.01 -2.51 -5.23
N ALA A 210 -14.97 -3.00 -5.89
CA ALA A 210 -15.08 -3.83 -7.09
C ALA A 210 -14.27 -5.12 -6.96
N GLY A 211 -14.62 -6.13 -7.75
CA GLY A 211 -14.03 -7.47 -7.71
C GLY A 211 -14.88 -8.47 -6.91
N PRO A 212 -14.32 -9.65 -6.58
CA PRO A 212 -15.09 -10.81 -6.11
C PRO A 212 -15.84 -10.64 -4.78
N VAL A 213 -15.49 -9.64 -3.97
CA VAL A 213 -16.12 -9.40 -2.66
C VAL A 213 -17.25 -8.36 -2.76
N ALA A 214 -17.31 -7.59 -3.85
CA ALA A 214 -18.37 -6.61 -4.08
C ALA A 214 -19.76 -7.26 -4.10
N MET A 215 -20.75 -6.57 -3.56
CA MET A 215 -22.15 -7.01 -3.46
C MET A 215 -22.37 -8.30 -2.64
N THR A 216 -21.42 -8.68 -1.80
CA THR A 216 -21.56 -9.82 -0.89
C THR A 216 -22.05 -9.39 0.50
N ALA A 217 -22.59 -10.35 1.26
CA ALA A 217 -23.03 -10.10 2.64
C ALA A 217 -21.89 -9.60 3.56
N ALA A 218 -20.64 -9.89 3.21
CA ALA A 218 -19.46 -9.47 3.98
C ALA A 218 -19.21 -7.95 3.95
N LEU A 219 -19.82 -7.22 3.00
CA LEU A 219 -19.69 -5.77 2.86
C LEU A 219 -20.97 -5.00 3.21
N VAL A 220 -22.02 -5.71 3.65
CA VAL A 220 -23.26 -5.05 4.06
C VAL A 220 -23.03 -4.34 5.38
N THR A 221 -23.31 -3.04 5.39
CA THR A 221 -23.35 -2.15 6.58
C THR A 221 -24.57 -1.23 6.48
N PRO A 222 -24.94 -0.47 7.53
CA PRO A 222 -25.94 0.60 7.42
C PRO A 222 -25.61 1.63 6.33
N PHE A 223 -24.32 1.90 6.11
CA PHE A 223 -23.87 2.82 5.06
C PHE A 223 -23.91 2.19 3.67
N SER A 224 -23.63 0.89 3.56
CA SER A 224 -23.59 0.15 2.29
C SER A 224 -24.55 -1.05 2.31
N PRO A 225 -25.88 -0.86 2.28
CA PRO A 225 -26.84 -1.97 2.39
C PRO A 225 -26.80 -2.96 1.21
N ALA A 226 -26.19 -2.54 0.09
CA ALA A 226 -25.96 -3.34 -1.11
C ALA A 226 -24.54 -3.91 -1.19
N GLY A 227 -23.63 -3.56 -0.27
CA GLY A 227 -22.24 -4.01 -0.30
C GLY A 227 -21.44 -3.53 -1.52
N THR A 228 -21.83 -2.40 -2.11
CA THR A 228 -21.20 -1.83 -3.33
C THR A 228 -20.18 -0.74 -3.02
N GLN A 229 -20.26 -0.13 -1.83
CA GLN A 229 -19.43 1.00 -1.43
C GLN A 229 -18.84 0.81 -0.04
N THR A 230 -17.80 1.57 0.25
CA THR A 230 -17.22 1.79 1.58
C THR A 230 -16.93 3.28 1.75
N ARG A 231 -16.50 3.71 2.95
CA ARG A 231 -16.16 5.11 3.22
C ARG A 231 -14.74 5.26 3.74
N GLY A 232 -13.83 5.61 2.84
CA GLY A 232 -12.53 6.16 3.14
C GLY A 232 -11.38 5.22 2.83
N THR A 233 -10.19 5.75 2.98
CA THR A 233 -8.95 4.99 2.97
C THR A 233 -8.04 5.48 4.09
N ILE A 234 -7.34 4.56 4.74
CA ILE A 234 -6.56 4.80 5.96
C ILE A 234 -5.26 4.03 5.90
N ASN A 235 -4.27 4.52 6.64
CA ASN A 235 -2.95 3.92 6.72
C ASN A 235 -2.37 3.64 5.34
N ASN A 236 -2.43 4.68 4.52
CA ASN A 236 -1.95 4.69 3.16
C ASN A 236 -0.41 4.74 3.21
N CYS A 237 0.24 3.59 3.06
CA CYS A 237 1.69 3.42 3.20
C CYS A 237 2.42 3.77 1.89
N GLY A 238 3.13 2.83 1.28
CA GLY A 238 3.72 3.00 -0.04
C GLY A 238 2.67 3.00 -1.16
N ASN A 239 3.14 2.89 -2.40
CA ASN A 239 2.29 3.12 -3.56
C ASN A 239 2.57 2.22 -4.75
N GLY A 240 1.70 2.38 -5.75
CA GLY A 240 1.84 1.89 -7.10
C GLY A 240 1.30 2.88 -8.11
N TYR A 241 1.43 2.54 -9.38
CA TYR A 241 0.79 3.25 -10.48
C TYR A 241 0.57 2.27 -11.63
N THR A 242 -0.43 2.55 -12.46
CA THR A 242 -0.79 1.70 -13.58
C THR A 242 -0.25 2.25 -14.90
N PRO A 243 -0.07 1.39 -15.92
CA PRO A 243 0.34 1.86 -17.25
C PRO A 243 -0.76 2.65 -17.98
N TRP A 244 -2.00 2.63 -17.49
CA TRP A 244 -3.11 3.47 -17.98
C TRP A 244 -3.28 4.77 -17.17
N GLY A 245 -2.35 5.09 -16.27
CA GLY A 245 -2.26 6.42 -15.66
C GLY A 245 -3.10 6.62 -14.40
N THR A 246 -3.45 5.55 -13.69
CA THR A 246 -4.07 5.65 -12.34
C THR A 246 -3.03 5.45 -11.25
N TYR A 247 -3.35 6.00 -10.07
CA TYR A 247 -2.58 5.85 -8.86
C TYR A 247 -3.11 4.69 -8.02
N LEU A 248 -2.20 3.92 -7.42
CA LEU A 248 -2.55 2.84 -6.50
C LEU A 248 -2.03 3.22 -5.11
N THR A 249 -2.94 3.41 -4.16
CA THR A 249 -2.59 3.59 -2.75
C THR A 249 -2.88 2.30 -1.98
N CYS A 250 -2.08 2.03 -0.94
CA CYS A 250 -2.02 0.74 -0.27
C CYS A 250 -2.39 0.90 1.20
N GLU A 251 -3.44 0.20 1.65
CA GLU A 251 -3.84 0.21 3.05
C GLU A 251 -3.04 -0.82 3.84
N GLU A 252 -2.21 -0.35 4.78
CA GLU A 252 -1.25 -1.19 5.51
C GLU A 252 -1.75 -1.50 6.92
N ASN A 253 -1.46 -0.69 7.92
CA ASN A 253 -1.85 -0.90 9.31
C ASN A 253 -3.31 -0.48 9.62
N TRP A 254 -4.22 -0.63 8.66
CA TRP A 254 -5.65 -0.35 8.82
C TRP A 254 -6.35 -1.09 9.98
N PRO A 255 -5.94 -2.30 10.45
CA PRO A 255 -6.61 -2.97 11.57
C PRO A 255 -6.60 -2.16 12.87
N PHE A 256 -5.56 -1.32 13.06
CA PHE A 256 -5.38 -0.45 14.22
C PHE A 256 -6.54 0.54 14.45
N TYR A 257 -7.28 0.88 13.38
CA TYR A 257 -8.32 1.89 13.39
C TYR A 257 -9.68 1.34 13.84
N PHE A 258 -9.82 0.01 13.87
CA PHE A 258 -11.06 -0.68 14.22
C PHE A 258 -10.92 -1.38 15.56
N VAL A 259 -12.01 -1.38 16.32
CA VAL A 259 -12.12 -2.11 17.58
C VAL A 259 -13.25 -3.12 17.53
N ALA A 260 -13.08 -4.23 18.24
CA ALA A 260 -14.17 -5.15 18.55
C ALA A 260 -14.08 -5.62 20.01
N ASP A 261 -15.20 -6.04 20.58
CA ASP A 261 -15.22 -6.77 21.84
C ASP A 261 -14.42 -8.08 21.69
N ALA A 262 -13.45 -8.28 22.58
CA ALA A 262 -12.53 -9.42 22.56
C ALA A 262 -13.29 -10.76 22.62
N ASP A 263 -14.42 -10.82 23.31
CA ASP A 263 -15.22 -12.04 23.47
C ASP A 263 -15.99 -12.41 22.20
N THR A 264 -16.19 -11.47 21.28
CA THR A 264 -16.95 -11.66 20.04
C THR A 264 -16.08 -11.61 18.77
N MET A 265 -14.79 -11.32 18.93
CA MET A 265 -13.86 -11.17 17.82
C MET A 265 -13.67 -12.49 17.07
N THR A 266 -13.82 -12.46 15.74
CA THR A 266 -13.67 -13.65 14.91
C THR A 266 -12.21 -14.05 14.75
N THR A 267 -11.96 -15.31 14.35
CA THR A 267 -10.59 -15.78 14.06
C THR A 267 -9.90 -14.97 12.97
N ASP A 268 -10.63 -14.48 11.96
CA ASP A 268 -10.05 -13.61 10.92
C ASP A 268 -9.65 -12.24 11.50
N GLN A 269 -10.51 -11.65 12.32
CA GLN A 269 -10.23 -10.38 12.98
C GLN A 269 -9.00 -10.45 13.90
N GLN A 270 -8.85 -11.55 14.65
CA GLN A 270 -7.66 -11.80 15.46
C GLN A 270 -6.41 -12.02 14.58
N ARG A 271 -6.55 -12.77 13.48
CA ARG A 271 -5.45 -13.10 12.56
C ARG A 271 -4.92 -11.86 11.82
N ILE A 272 -5.78 -10.91 11.49
CA ILE A 272 -5.36 -9.67 10.82
C ILE A 272 -4.93 -8.59 11.83
N GLY A 273 -5.28 -8.77 13.11
CA GLY A 273 -4.81 -7.95 14.21
C GLY A 273 -5.67 -6.73 14.49
N LEU A 274 -7.01 -6.87 14.47
CA LEU A 274 -7.91 -5.83 14.96
C LEU A 274 -7.65 -5.56 16.45
N SER A 275 -7.78 -4.29 16.85
CA SER A 275 -7.69 -3.91 18.26
C SER A 275 -8.92 -4.36 19.05
N THR A 276 -8.75 -4.55 20.35
CA THR A 276 -9.88 -4.65 21.29
C THR A 276 -10.37 -3.27 21.68
N LEU A 277 -11.53 -3.18 22.34
CA LEU A 277 -12.02 -1.92 22.93
C LEU A 277 -11.00 -1.28 23.92
N GLU A 278 -10.17 -2.09 24.57
CA GLU A 278 -9.15 -1.63 25.53
C GLU A 278 -7.84 -1.18 24.87
N THR A 279 -7.55 -1.69 23.67
CA THR A 279 -6.29 -1.48 22.94
C THR A 279 -6.50 -0.66 21.65
N GLY A 280 -7.66 -0.02 21.54
CA GLY A 280 -8.05 0.76 20.36
C GLY A 280 -7.01 1.80 19.99
N GLY A 281 -6.82 2.00 18.68
CA GLY A 281 -5.79 2.89 18.16
C GLY A 281 -6.09 4.36 18.42
N TYR A 282 -6.79 5.00 17.48
CA TYR A 282 -7.19 6.41 17.64
C TYR A 282 -8.49 6.62 18.40
N ASN A 283 -9.22 5.55 18.77
CA ASN A 283 -10.50 5.62 19.50
C ASN A 283 -11.55 6.55 18.87
N TRP A 284 -11.61 6.61 17.54
CA TRP A 284 -12.59 7.43 16.80
C TRP A 284 -14.04 7.06 17.12
N HIS A 285 -14.28 5.80 17.48
CA HIS A 285 -15.59 5.29 17.87
C HIS A 285 -16.15 5.91 19.16
N ASP A 286 -15.34 6.54 20.01
CA ASP A 286 -15.82 7.20 21.24
C ASP A 286 -16.80 8.34 20.97
N GLN A 287 -16.80 8.91 19.77
CA GLN A 287 -17.73 9.98 19.38
C GLN A 287 -19.03 9.44 18.78
N ALA A 288 -19.22 8.12 18.74
CA ALA A 288 -20.48 7.52 18.33
C ALA A 288 -21.65 8.04 19.18
N GLY A 289 -22.74 8.43 18.53
CA GLY A 289 -23.90 9.04 19.17
C GLY A 289 -23.78 10.54 19.45
N ASP A 290 -22.69 11.21 19.03
CA ASP A 290 -22.63 12.66 19.02
C ASP A 290 -23.80 13.25 18.21
N ALA A 291 -24.36 14.37 18.68
CA ALA A 291 -25.54 14.99 18.06
C ALA A 291 -25.31 15.45 16.61
N THR A 292 -24.04 15.63 16.20
CA THR A 292 -23.66 16.00 14.84
C THR A 292 -23.20 14.82 14.00
N GLU A 293 -23.17 13.60 14.53
CA GLU A 293 -22.71 12.42 13.79
C GLU A 293 -23.57 12.18 12.54
N VAL A 294 -22.91 12.02 11.39
CA VAL A 294 -23.58 11.78 10.11
C VAL A 294 -23.28 10.38 9.60
N LEU A 295 -24.35 9.60 9.40
CA LEU A 295 -24.28 8.26 8.78
C LEU A 295 -23.25 7.34 9.45
N GLY A 296 -23.19 7.37 10.80
CA GLY A 296 -22.31 6.52 11.60
C GLY A 296 -20.82 6.76 11.37
N GLU A 297 -20.41 7.99 11.00
CA GLU A 297 -19.02 8.30 10.67
C GLU A 297 -18.01 7.98 11.79
N PHE A 298 -18.46 7.93 13.05
CA PHE A 298 -17.65 7.52 14.21
C PHE A 298 -17.99 6.09 14.65
N ALA A 299 -19.29 5.76 14.75
CA ALA A 299 -19.79 4.45 15.17
C ALA A 299 -19.20 3.28 14.37
N ARG A 300 -18.92 3.51 13.08
CA ARG A 300 -18.37 2.51 12.17
C ARG A 300 -17.00 1.93 12.55
N PHE A 301 -16.24 2.62 13.40
CA PHE A 301 -14.94 2.14 13.87
C PHE A 301 -15.05 1.11 15.00
N ASN A 302 -16.25 0.92 15.57
CA ASN A 302 -16.54 -0.23 16.43
C ASN A 302 -17.29 -1.29 15.61
N VAL A 303 -16.62 -2.42 15.37
CA VAL A 303 -17.17 -3.54 14.58
C VAL A 303 -17.72 -4.67 15.46
N THR A 304 -18.00 -4.38 16.73
CA THR A 304 -18.71 -5.32 17.62
C THR A 304 -20.15 -5.49 17.13
N PRO A 305 -20.63 -6.73 16.90
CA PRO A 305 -22.03 -6.98 16.58
C PRO A 305 -22.95 -6.51 17.71
N GLY A 306 -23.92 -5.63 17.40
CA GLY A 306 -24.87 -5.08 18.37
C GLY A 306 -26.34 -5.17 17.95
N GLY A 307 -26.62 -5.31 16.65
CA GLY A 307 -27.96 -5.44 16.08
C GLY A 307 -28.33 -6.87 15.65
N ALA A 308 -29.53 -7.03 15.08
CA ALA A 308 -29.96 -8.33 14.58
C ALA A 308 -29.26 -8.73 13.26
N SER A 309 -28.78 -7.74 12.50
CA SER A 309 -28.15 -7.94 11.20
C SER A 309 -27.07 -6.90 10.91
N ALA A 310 -26.23 -7.16 9.92
CA ALA A 310 -25.24 -6.21 9.44
C ALA A 310 -25.83 -4.96 8.75
N ARG A 311 -27.16 -4.88 8.59
CA ARG A 311 -27.84 -3.65 8.15
C ARG A 311 -28.12 -2.67 9.30
N GLU A 312 -27.96 -3.13 10.54
CA GLU A 312 -28.29 -2.37 11.76
C GLU A 312 -27.03 -1.98 12.55
N ASP A 313 -25.87 -2.53 12.22
CA ASP A 313 -24.58 -2.21 12.85
C ASP A 313 -23.39 -2.33 11.88
N PHE A 314 -22.21 -1.92 12.34
CA PHE A 314 -21.01 -1.84 11.53
C PHE A 314 -20.08 -3.05 11.67
N ARG A 315 -20.60 -4.24 12.02
CA ARG A 315 -19.78 -5.45 12.21
C ARG A 315 -18.90 -5.83 11.02
N ASN A 316 -19.28 -5.38 9.84
CA ASN A 316 -18.61 -5.64 8.56
C ASN A 316 -17.77 -4.47 8.04
N GLU A 317 -17.74 -3.31 8.71
CA GLU A 317 -17.07 -2.11 8.18
C GLU A 317 -15.59 -2.36 7.87
N ALA A 318 -14.89 -3.04 8.79
CA ALA A 318 -13.48 -3.41 8.62
C ALA A 318 -13.21 -4.31 7.40
N ASN A 319 -14.22 -4.99 6.83
CA ASN A 319 -14.06 -5.82 5.63
C ASN A 319 -13.90 -4.99 4.36
N GLY A 320 -14.23 -3.69 4.40
CA GLY A 320 -14.04 -2.73 3.32
C GLY A 320 -12.63 -2.13 3.24
N TYR A 321 -11.70 -2.58 4.08
CA TYR A 321 -10.32 -2.08 4.21
C TYR A 321 -9.28 -3.16 4.04
N GLY A 322 -8.05 -2.74 3.79
CA GLY A 322 -6.90 -3.60 3.55
C GLY A 322 -6.71 -3.96 2.10
N TYR A 323 -7.11 -3.07 1.20
CA TYR A 323 -7.02 -3.30 -0.24
C TYR A 323 -6.06 -2.31 -0.90
N ILE A 324 -5.66 -2.65 -2.12
CA ILE A 324 -5.20 -1.66 -3.08
C ILE A 324 -6.40 -0.80 -3.51
N VAL A 325 -6.24 0.53 -3.42
CA VAL A 325 -7.24 1.51 -3.86
C VAL A 325 -6.74 2.22 -5.11
N GLU A 326 -7.52 2.18 -6.18
CA GLU A 326 -7.23 2.87 -7.43
C GLU A 326 -7.89 4.25 -7.47
N ILE A 327 -7.09 5.27 -7.82
CA ILE A 327 -7.51 6.67 -7.98
C ILE A 327 -7.15 7.12 -9.40
N ASP A 328 -8.07 7.74 -10.12
CA ASP A 328 -7.74 8.49 -11.34
C ASP A 328 -7.32 9.92 -10.95
N PRO A 329 -6.03 10.27 -11.05
CA PRO A 329 -5.57 11.61 -10.70
C PRO A 329 -6.09 12.67 -11.67
N TYR A 330 -6.44 12.30 -12.91
CA TYR A 330 -6.88 13.23 -13.95
C TYR A 330 -8.40 13.45 -13.96
N ASP A 331 -9.15 12.83 -13.06
CA ASP A 331 -10.58 13.07 -12.89
C ASP A 331 -10.90 13.39 -11.41
N PRO A 332 -11.00 14.68 -11.04
CA PRO A 332 -11.28 15.11 -9.69
C PRO A 332 -12.73 14.79 -9.25
N TYR A 333 -13.58 14.27 -10.14
CA TYR A 333 -14.95 13.84 -9.81
C TYR A 333 -15.10 12.32 -9.73
N SER A 334 -14.08 11.56 -10.15
CA SER A 334 -14.09 10.10 -10.09
C SER A 334 -14.24 9.58 -8.66
N THR A 335 -14.93 8.45 -8.48
CA THR A 335 -14.98 7.74 -7.20
C THR A 335 -13.81 6.73 -7.17
N PRO A 336 -12.93 6.74 -6.14
CA PRO A 336 -11.89 5.74 -6.01
C PRO A 336 -12.46 4.34 -5.85
N VAL A 337 -11.70 3.32 -6.27
CA VAL A 337 -12.16 1.93 -6.28
C VAL A 337 -11.22 1.03 -5.48
N LYS A 338 -11.74 0.33 -4.47
CA LYS A 338 -11.04 -0.78 -3.80
C LYS A 338 -11.04 -2.01 -4.72
N ARG A 339 -9.87 -2.58 -5.03
CA ARG A 339 -9.72 -3.71 -5.96
C ARG A 339 -9.61 -5.03 -5.20
N THR A 340 -10.75 -5.66 -4.87
CA THR A 340 -10.79 -6.79 -3.93
C THR A 340 -10.17 -8.07 -4.47
N ALA A 341 -10.04 -8.21 -5.80
CA ALA A 341 -9.40 -9.39 -6.40
C ALA A 341 -7.91 -9.50 -6.06
N MET A 342 -7.28 -8.37 -5.66
CA MET A 342 -5.86 -8.29 -5.33
C MET A 342 -5.55 -8.71 -3.88
N GLY A 343 -6.57 -9.13 -3.12
CA GLY A 343 -6.44 -9.62 -1.75
C GLY A 343 -6.68 -8.55 -0.69
N ARG A 344 -6.92 -9.01 0.55
CA ARG A 344 -7.11 -8.17 1.73
C ARG A 344 -6.03 -8.46 2.77
N PHE A 345 -5.11 -7.53 3.00
CA PHE A 345 -4.04 -7.63 4.00
C PHE A 345 -3.41 -6.25 4.26
N ARG A 346 -2.26 -6.18 4.94
CA ARG A 346 -1.52 -4.93 5.20
C ARG A 346 -0.57 -4.63 4.03
N HIS A 347 -1.06 -3.92 3.02
CA HIS A 347 -0.31 -3.68 1.78
C HIS A 347 0.75 -2.58 1.94
N GLU A 348 2.02 -2.91 1.68
CA GLU A 348 3.12 -1.92 1.66
C GLU A 348 3.16 -1.11 0.35
N GLY A 349 2.90 -1.76 -0.78
CA GLY A 349 3.19 -1.21 -2.11
C GLY A 349 2.62 -2.10 -3.20
N CYS A 350 2.43 -1.56 -4.41
CA CYS A 350 1.88 -2.33 -5.52
C CYS A 350 2.64 -2.04 -6.82
N ALA A 351 3.34 -3.04 -7.34
CA ALA A 351 4.11 -2.90 -8.57
C ALA A 351 3.60 -3.84 -9.66
N TYR A 352 3.34 -3.32 -10.87
CA TYR A 352 3.06 -4.17 -12.01
C TYR A 352 4.35 -4.72 -12.63
N ALA A 353 4.28 -5.93 -13.17
CA ALA A 353 5.37 -6.58 -13.89
C ALA A 353 5.56 -5.97 -15.29
N ARG A 354 6.68 -6.30 -15.95
CA ARG A 354 6.88 -5.97 -17.36
C ARG A 354 5.67 -6.40 -18.20
N LEU A 355 5.08 -5.44 -18.91
CA LEU A 355 3.97 -5.67 -19.81
C LEU A 355 4.45 -6.36 -21.08
N VAL A 356 3.66 -7.32 -21.55
CA VAL A 356 3.86 -8.01 -22.82
C VAL A 356 2.50 -8.09 -23.49
N GLU A 357 2.37 -7.52 -24.68
CA GLU A 357 1.14 -7.56 -25.47
C GLU A 357 0.62 -8.99 -25.60
N GLY A 358 -0.69 -9.16 -25.43
CA GLY A 358 -1.33 -10.47 -25.51
C GLY A 358 -1.07 -11.39 -24.30
N ARG A 359 -0.39 -10.93 -23.24
CA ARG A 359 -0.20 -11.69 -21.98
C ARG A 359 -0.90 -11.02 -20.79
N PRO A 360 -1.27 -11.78 -19.75
CA PRO A 360 -1.82 -11.22 -18.52
C PRO A 360 -0.91 -10.18 -17.86
N VAL A 361 -1.53 -9.18 -17.23
CA VAL A 361 -0.84 -8.22 -16.36
C VAL A 361 -0.66 -8.86 -14.99
N SER A 362 0.53 -8.72 -14.41
CA SER A 362 0.82 -9.19 -13.06
C SER A 362 1.11 -8.01 -12.14
N PHE A 363 0.64 -8.07 -10.90
CA PHE A 363 0.88 -7.11 -9.84
C PHE A 363 1.50 -7.81 -8.64
N TYR A 364 2.44 -7.16 -7.95
CA TYR A 364 3.11 -7.68 -6.76
C TYR A 364 2.86 -6.76 -5.57
N SER A 365 2.64 -7.35 -4.40
CA SER A 365 2.45 -6.63 -3.14
C SER A 365 3.04 -7.42 -1.98
N GLY A 366 3.64 -6.72 -1.01
CA GLY A 366 4.01 -7.29 0.29
C GLY A 366 2.87 -7.15 1.29
N HIS A 367 2.84 -8.08 2.27
CA HIS A 367 2.07 -7.93 3.51
C HIS A 367 3.07 -7.55 4.62
N ASP A 368 3.11 -6.27 5.01
CA ASP A 368 4.04 -5.82 6.05
C ASP A 368 3.51 -6.12 7.45
N ALA A 369 3.83 -7.33 7.88
CA ALA A 369 3.75 -7.75 9.27
C ALA A 369 4.68 -8.94 9.48
N ARG A 370 5.02 -9.21 10.75
CA ARG A 370 6.01 -10.24 11.09
C ARG A 370 5.60 -11.61 10.56
N PHE A 371 6.48 -12.18 9.74
CA PHE A 371 6.34 -13.51 9.13
C PHE A 371 5.13 -13.65 8.19
N GLU A 372 4.59 -12.53 7.71
CA GLU A 372 3.61 -12.54 6.63
C GLU A 372 4.27 -12.75 5.26
N TYR A 373 3.50 -12.61 4.19
CA TYR A 373 3.84 -13.17 2.87
C TYR A 373 3.99 -12.11 1.78
N LEU A 374 4.56 -12.55 0.64
CA LEU A 374 4.56 -11.81 -0.62
C LEU A 374 3.50 -12.37 -1.56
N TYR A 375 2.77 -11.47 -2.21
CA TYR A 375 1.65 -11.81 -3.07
C TYR A 375 1.90 -11.36 -4.51
N LYS A 376 1.31 -12.11 -5.44
CA LYS A 376 1.24 -11.79 -6.86
C LYS A 376 -0.19 -11.95 -7.34
N PHE A 377 -0.80 -10.92 -7.88
CA PHE A 377 -2.06 -11.02 -8.61
C PHE A 377 -1.80 -11.10 -10.11
N VAL A 378 -2.53 -11.94 -10.84
CA VAL A 378 -2.44 -12.08 -12.30
C VAL A 378 -3.83 -11.90 -12.90
N SER A 379 -3.99 -10.93 -13.79
CA SER A 379 -5.26 -10.63 -14.44
C SER A 379 -5.76 -11.78 -15.31
N ASN A 380 -7.08 -11.92 -15.48
CA ASN A 380 -7.65 -12.80 -16.50
C ASN A 380 -7.50 -12.21 -17.91
N ALA A 381 -7.61 -10.88 -18.03
CA ALA A 381 -7.46 -10.18 -19.28
C ALA A 381 -5.99 -10.10 -19.73
N ASN A 382 -5.77 -10.17 -21.03
CA ASN A 382 -4.47 -9.95 -21.64
C ASN A 382 -4.22 -8.46 -21.88
N TRP A 383 -2.96 -8.04 -21.72
CA TRP A 383 -2.51 -6.67 -21.95
C TRP A 383 -2.72 -6.26 -23.41
N ASP A 384 -3.39 -5.13 -23.59
CA ASP A 384 -3.55 -4.43 -24.86
C ASP A 384 -2.83 -3.07 -24.75
N PRO A 385 -1.75 -2.83 -25.51
CA PRO A 385 -1.03 -1.56 -25.49
C PRO A 385 -1.93 -0.33 -25.73
N ALA A 386 -3.05 -0.47 -26.44
CA ALA A 386 -3.98 0.64 -26.67
C ALA A 386 -4.66 1.12 -25.38
N ASP A 387 -4.78 0.27 -24.36
CA ASP A 387 -5.39 0.66 -23.08
C ASP A 387 -4.56 1.69 -22.31
N ALA A 388 -3.25 1.81 -22.59
CA ALA A 388 -2.41 2.85 -21.98
C ALA A 388 -2.83 4.28 -22.35
N ALA A 389 -3.50 4.46 -23.49
CA ALA A 389 -3.93 5.76 -23.99
C ALA A 389 -5.41 6.08 -23.70
N ARG A 390 -6.14 5.17 -23.06
CA ARG A 390 -7.56 5.37 -22.75
C ARG A 390 -7.76 6.38 -21.63
N THR A 391 -8.85 7.14 -21.73
CA THR A 391 -9.22 8.17 -20.75
C THR A 391 -10.24 7.69 -19.72
N ASP A 392 -10.92 6.58 -19.96
CA ASP A 392 -11.80 5.92 -18.99
C ASP A 392 -11.00 4.97 -18.08
N ARG A 393 -10.01 5.53 -17.39
CA ARG A 393 -8.92 4.80 -16.75
C ARG A 393 -9.36 3.80 -15.69
N LEU A 394 -10.40 4.13 -14.91
CA LEU A 394 -10.95 3.20 -13.91
C LEU A 394 -11.65 1.99 -14.56
N ALA A 395 -12.18 2.13 -15.78
CA ALA A 395 -12.73 1.01 -16.53
C ALA A 395 -11.62 0.09 -17.08
N VAL A 396 -10.47 0.67 -17.46
CA VAL A 396 -9.25 -0.11 -17.76
C VAL A 396 -8.75 -0.83 -16.51
N GLY A 397 -8.75 -0.14 -15.36
CA GLY A 397 -8.48 -0.72 -14.06
C GLY A 397 -9.36 -1.94 -13.78
N ALA A 398 -10.68 -1.82 -14.01
CA ALA A 398 -11.62 -2.93 -13.85
C ALA A 398 -11.29 -4.13 -14.76
N LYS A 399 -10.95 -3.89 -16.04
CA LYS A 399 -10.54 -4.93 -16.99
C LYS A 399 -9.39 -5.78 -16.45
N TYR A 400 -8.42 -5.16 -15.77
CA TYR A 400 -7.19 -5.82 -15.34
C TYR A 400 -7.14 -6.21 -13.87
N MET A 401 -7.91 -5.56 -12.97
CA MET A 401 -7.75 -5.70 -11.52
C MET A 401 -8.99 -6.26 -10.80
N ASP A 402 -10.14 -6.41 -11.46
CA ASP A 402 -11.35 -6.97 -10.82
C ASP A 402 -11.47 -8.50 -10.99
N ALA A 403 -10.75 -9.09 -11.95
CA ALA A 403 -10.81 -10.52 -12.23
C ALA A 403 -9.43 -11.08 -12.57
N GLY A 404 -9.03 -12.12 -11.84
CA GLY A 404 -7.71 -12.75 -11.96
C GLY A 404 -7.51 -13.83 -10.92
N THR A 405 -6.26 -14.26 -10.76
CA THR A 405 -5.85 -15.19 -9.71
C THR A 405 -4.82 -14.53 -8.80
N LEU A 406 -5.09 -14.54 -7.49
CA LEU A 406 -4.11 -14.15 -6.48
C LEU A 406 -3.23 -15.36 -6.12
N TYR A 407 -1.94 -15.12 -5.95
CA TYR A 407 -0.94 -16.10 -5.59
C TYR A 407 -0.16 -15.62 -4.37
N VAL A 408 0.36 -16.57 -3.60
CA VAL A 408 1.31 -16.33 -2.50
C VAL A 408 2.65 -17.01 -2.80
N ALA A 409 3.76 -16.37 -2.44
CA ALA A 409 5.10 -16.91 -2.67
C ALA A 409 5.48 -17.97 -1.64
N ARG A 410 6.11 -19.06 -2.10
CA ARG A 410 6.94 -19.96 -1.29
C ARG A 410 8.37 -19.91 -1.80
N PHE A 411 9.34 -19.80 -0.90
CA PHE A 411 10.77 -19.87 -1.24
C PHE A 411 11.37 -21.17 -0.73
N ASP A 412 12.17 -21.81 -1.58
CA ASP A 412 12.79 -23.10 -1.29
C ASP A 412 14.31 -22.91 -1.09
N ALA A 413 14.92 -23.75 -0.23
CA ALA A 413 16.33 -23.59 0.18
C ALA A 413 17.36 -23.89 -0.93
N ASP A 414 16.91 -24.37 -2.09
CA ASP A 414 17.73 -24.52 -3.30
C ASP A 414 17.87 -23.21 -4.10
N GLY A 415 17.16 -22.15 -3.68
CA GLY A 415 17.17 -20.85 -4.34
C GLY A 415 16.07 -20.67 -5.37
N THR A 416 15.17 -21.64 -5.50
CA THR A 416 13.95 -21.51 -6.30
C THR A 416 12.78 -20.99 -5.46
N GLY A 417 11.69 -20.64 -6.13
CA GLY A 417 10.45 -20.24 -5.48
C GLY A 417 9.26 -20.59 -6.35
N THR A 418 8.10 -20.76 -5.70
CA THR A 418 6.84 -21.13 -6.37
C THR A 418 5.75 -20.13 -6.00
N TRP A 419 4.94 -19.74 -6.98
CA TRP A 419 3.70 -19.00 -6.76
C TRP A 419 2.55 -19.99 -6.56
N LEU A 420 2.01 -20.04 -5.35
CA LEU A 420 0.90 -20.92 -4.99
C LEU A 420 -0.43 -20.18 -5.21
N PRO A 421 -1.34 -20.68 -6.06
CA PRO A 421 -2.62 -20.01 -6.31
C PRO A 421 -3.49 -20.04 -5.05
N LEU A 422 -4.20 -18.95 -4.77
CA LEU A 422 -5.20 -18.84 -3.71
C LEU A 422 -6.60 -18.96 -4.33
N THR A 423 -6.98 -20.20 -4.62
CA THR A 423 -8.30 -20.55 -5.18
C THR A 423 -8.98 -21.57 -4.28
N LEU A 424 -10.30 -21.71 -4.36
CA LEU A 424 -11.01 -22.71 -3.55
C LEU A 424 -10.52 -24.15 -3.83
N GLY A 425 -9.98 -24.43 -5.03
CA GLY A 425 -9.39 -25.74 -5.35
C GLY A 425 -7.95 -25.94 -4.86
N SER A 426 -7.31 -24.93 -4.26
CA SER A 426 -5.92 -25.01 -3.85
C SER A 426 -5.74 -25.92 -2.65
N THR A 427 -4.79 -26.85 -2.73
CA THR A 427 -4.52 -27.85 -1.68
C THR A 427 -3.89 -27.23 -0.44
N THR A 428 -4.30 -27.69 0.75
CA THR A 428 -3.72 -27.23 2.03
C THR A 428 -2.68 -28.21 2.58
N THR A 429 -1.85 -27.75 3.51
CA THR A 429 -0.88 -28.61 4.22
C THR A 429 -1.55 -29.60 5.19
N ALA A 430 -2.81 -29.39 5.56
CA ALA A 430 -3.57 -30.29 6.41
C ALA A 430 -4.29 -31.41 5.63
N GLY A 431 -4.14 -31.43 4.30
CA GLY A 431 -5.01 -32.20 3.41
C GLY A 431 -6.25 -31.41 3.00
N GLY A 432 -6.92 -31.83 1.92
CA GLY A 432 -8.08 -31.11 1.37
C GLY A 432 -7.72 -29.83 0.61
N THR A 433 -8.71 -28.96 0.43
CA THR A 433 -8.64 -27.71 -0.34
C THR A 433 -9.01 -26.48 0.49
N LEU A 434 -8.66 -25.28 0.04
CA LEU A 434 -9.13 -24.03 0.67
C LEU A 434 -10.67 -23.95 0.68
N GLY A 435 -11.34 -24.52 -0.33
CA GLY A 435 -12.80 -24.59 -0.41
C GLY A 435 -13.44 -25.38 0.72
N ASP A 436 -12.76 -26.38 1.28
CA ASP A 436 -13.26 -27.15 2.41
C ASP A 436 -13.39 -26.29 3.69
N THR A 437 -12.65 -25.17 3.76
CA THR A 437 -12.69 -24.22 4.87
C THR A 437 -13.47 -22.95 4.54
N PHE A 438 -13.36 -22.44 3.31
CA PHE A 438 -13.84 -21.11 2.94
C PHE A 438 -14.94 -21.10 1.85
N GLY A 439 -15.34 -22.27 1.34
CA GLY A 439 -16.26 -22.39 0.19
C GLY A 439 -17.76 -22.34 0.51
N SER A 440 -18.16 -21.79 1.66
CA SER A 440 -19.55 -21.75 2.13
C SER A 440 -20.30 -20.49 1.69
#